data_AF-A0A558HBR2-F1
#
_entry.id   AF-A0A558HBR2-F1
#
_cell.length_a   1.000
_cell.length_b   1.000
_cell.length_c   1.000
_cell.angle_alpha   90.00
_cell.angle_beta   90.00
_cell.angle_gamma   90.00
#
_symmetry.space_group_name_H-M   'P 1'
#
loop_
_entity.id
_entity.type
_entity.pdbx_description
1 polymer ?
#
loop_
_entity_poly.entity_id
_entity_poly.type
_entity_poly.pdbx_seq_one_letter_code
_entity_poly.pdbx_strand_id
1 'polypeptide(L)' 'MSKNASSAPIERENNLVTSIVLFLVMIVLFLGAIYSLSFLSLDNPWPMAVCLGLFALAFWIPQTILGRSDSAGES' A
#
# COMPACT_ATOMS: atom_id res chain seq x y z
N MET A 1 10.29 -43.82 9.53
CA MET A 1 10.26 -42.98 10.75
C MET A 1 9.20 -41.92 10.51
N SER A 2 8.06 -42.01 11.21
CA SER A 2 6.94 -41.07 11.07
C SER A 2 7.32 -39.74 11.73
N LYS A 3 7.48 -38.69 10.93
CA LYS A 3 7.34 -37.32 11.41
C LYS A 3 5.91 -36.90 11.12
N ASN A 4 5.06 -37.03 12.13
CA ASN A 4 3.79 -36.32 12.17
C ASN A 4 4.09 -34.83 11.91
N ALA A 5 3.65 -34.30 10.77
CA ALA A 5 3.60 -32.86 10.50
C ALA A 5 2.44 -32.27 11.34
N SER A 6 2.57 -32.38 12.65
CA SER A 6 1.75 -31.66 13.60
C SER A 6 2.25 -30.22 13.64
N SER A 7 1.36 -29.30 13.27
CA SER A 7 1.28 -27.97 13.87
C SER A 7 2.46 -27.03 13.61
N ALA A 8 2.72 -26.67 12.36
CA ALA A 8 3.23 -25.33 12.11
C ALA A 8 2.04 -24.38 12.30
N PRO A 9 2.01 -23.48 13.30
CA PRO A 9 0.99 -22.44 13.31
C PRO A 9 1.19 -21.63 12.03
N ILE A 10 0.22 -21.70 11.10
CA ILE A 10 0.15 -20.79 9.97
C ILE A 10 -0.35 -19.46 10.52
N GLU A 11 0.49 -18.80 11.31
CA GLU A 11 0.19 -17.50 11.88
C GLU A 11 1.03 -16.49 11.11
N ARG A 12 0.55 -16.21 9.90
CA ARG A 12 0.93 -15.00 9.15
C ARG A 12 0.19 -13.83 9.79
N GLU A 13 0.56 -13.49 11.02
CA GLU A 13 0.07 -12.28 11.68
C GLU A 13 0.56 -11.08 10.88
N ASN A 14 -0.33 -10.52 10.07
CA ASN A 14 -0.11 -9.20 9.52
C ASN A 14 0.00 -8.24 10.69
N ASN A 15 1.19 -7.67 10.87
CA ASN A 15 1.50 -6.82 12.01
C ASN A 15 0.52 -5.64 12.03
N LEU A 16 -0.23 -5.48 13.14
CA LEU A 16 -1.19 -4.38 13.33
C LEU A 16 -0.56 -3.02 13.05
N VAL A 17 0.71 -2.84 13.42
CA VAL A 17 1.47 -1.61 13.14
C VAL A 17 1.61 -1.39 11.64
N THR A 18 1.95 -2.42 10.87
CA THR A 18 2.03 -2.35 9.41
C THR A 18 0.69 -1.96 8.80
N SER A 19 -0.41 -2.57 9.25
CA SER A 19 -1.76 -2.21 8.79
C SER A 19 -2.13 -0.75 9.07
N ILE A 20 -1.83 -0.25 10.27
CA ILE A 20 -2.12 1.12 10.65
C ILE A 20 -1.28 2.10 9.81
N VAL A 21 0.01 1.83 9.64
CA VAL A 21 0.90 2.67 8.82
C VAL A 21 0.35 2.75 7.40
N LEU A 22 -0.11 1.64 6.82
CA LEU A 22 -0.70 1.64 5.49
C LEU A 22 -1.98 2.41 5.39
N PHE A 23 -2.86 2.24 6.36
CA PHE A 23 -4.09 3.00 6.41
C PHE A 23 -3.79 4.50 6.41
N LEU A 24 -2.86 4.96 7.25
CA LEU A 24 -2.48 6.37 7.33
C LEU A 24 -1.87 6.87 6.01
N VAL A 25 -0.97 6.10 5.40
CA VAL A 25 -0.35 6.48 4.12
C VAL A 25 -1.41 6.60 3.01
N MET A 26 -2.34 5.64 2.92
CA MET A 26 -3.41 5.70 1.91
C MET A 26 -4.36 6.87 2.16
N ILE A 27 -4.69 7.17 3.41
CA ILE A 27 -5.51 8.33 3.76
C ILE A 27 -4.82 9.65 3.38
N VAL A 28 -3.52 9.79 3.66
CA VAL A 28 -2.76 11.00 3.29
C VAL A 28 -2.72 11.19 1.77
N LEU A 29 -2.45 10.12 1.02
CA LEU A 29 -2.44 10.19 -0.45
C LEU A 29 -3.81 10.51 -1.04
N PHE A 30 -4.87 9.92 -0.48
CA PHE A 30 -6.24 10.19 -0.88
C PHE A 30 -6.65 11.65 -0.61
N LEU A 31 -6.39 12.15 0.60
CA LEU A 31 -6.66 13.55 0.95
C LEU A 31 -5.82 14.51 0.10
N GLY A 32 -4.57 14.18 -0.19
CA GLY A 32 -3.72 14.92 -1.10
C GLY A 32 -4.31 15.00 -2.51
N ALA A 33 -4.88 13.91 -3.03
CA ALA A 33 -5.51 13.89 -4.34
C ALA A 33 -6.78 14.77 -4.37
N ILE A 34 -7.63 14.69 -3.34
CA ILE A 34 -8.81 15.55 -3.22
C ILE A 34 -8.40 17.04 -3.14
N TYR A 35 -7.38 17.35 -2.35
CA TYR A 35 -6.85 18.70 -2.25
C TYR A 35 -6.32 19.18 -3.61
N SER A 36 -5.58 18.34 -4.34
CA SER A 36 -5.08 18.66 -5.69
C SER A 36 -6.22 18.95 -6.66
N LEU A 37 -7.30 18.15 -6.62
CA LEU A 37 -8.48 18.34 -7.47
C LEU A 37 -9.24 19.65 -7.17
N SER A 38 -9.12 20.18 -5.95
CA SER A 38 -9.73 21.48 -5.58
C SER A 38 -9.13 22.67 -6.33
N PHE A 39 -7.91 22.52 -6.88
CA PHE A 39 -7.24 23.55 -7.67
C PHE A 39 -7.21 23.22 -9.17
N LEU A 40 -7.89 22.16 -9.61
CA LEU A 40 -7.87 21.73 -11.00
C LEU A 40 -8.52 22.79 -11.89
N SER A 41 -7.72 23.36 -12.80
CA SER A 41 -8.16 24.30 -13.82
C SER A 41 -7.50 23.98 -15.15
N LEU A 42 -8.18 24.27 -16.26
CA LEU A 42 -7.65 24.02 -17.61
C LEU A 42 -6.47 24.93 -17.97
N ASP A 43 -6.34 26.07 -17.29
CA ASP A 43 -5.22 27.00 -17.46
C ASP A 43 -3.93 26.55 -16.75
N ASN A 44 -4.03 25.66 -15.76
CA ASN A 44 -2.88 25.23 -14.97
C ASN A 44 -2.82 23.70 -14.89
N PRO A 45 -1.86 23.04 -15.58
CA PRO A 45 -1.76 21.58 -15.59
C PRO A 45 -1.15 20.99 -14.30
N TRP A 46 -0.53 21.81 -13.45
CA TRP A 46 0.17 21.33 -12.26
C TRP A 46 -0.70 20.56 -11.25
N PRO A 47 -1.93 20.99 -10.92
CA PRO A 47 -2.84 20.24 -10.05
C PRO A 47 -3.21 18.87 -10.63
N MET A 48 -3.25 18.73 -11.96
CA MET A 48 -3.45 17.44 -12.62
C MET A 48 -2.20 16.55 -12.52
N ALA A 49 -1.02 17.11 -12.75
CA ALA A 49 0.24 16.37 -12.64
C ALA A 49 0.50 15.86 -11.21
N VAL A 50 0.23 16.69 -10.20
CA VAL A 50 0.32 16.31 -8.79
C VAL A 50 -0.67 15.20 -8.46
N CYS A 51 -1.92 15.31 -8.92
CA CYS A 51 -2.93 14.27 -8.73
C CYS A 51 -2.49 12.92 -9.32
N LEU A 52 -1.97 12.91 -10.56
CA LEU A 52 -1.44 11.70 -11.20
C LEU A 52 -0.24 11.12 -10.46
N GLY A 53 0.67 11.97 -9.96
CA GLY A 53 1.80 11.54 -9.13
C GLY A 53 1.35 10.90 -7.83
N LEU A 54 0.34 11.48 -7.15
CA LEU A 54 -0.23 10.92 -5.93
C LEU A 54 -0.89 9.56 -6.17
N PHE A 55 -1.59 9.39 -7.29
CA PHE A 55 -2.11 8.08 -7.69
C PHE A 55 -1.00 7.08 -7.97
N ALA A 56 0.04 7.45 -8.71
CA ALA A 56 1.18 6.57 -8.97
C ALA A 56 1.87 6.15 -7.65
N LEU A 57 2.04 7.09 -6.72
CA LEU A 57 2.57 6.80 -5.38
C LEU A 57 1.63 5.90 -4.56
N ALA A 58 0.32 6.04 -4.69
CA ALA A 58 -0.64 5.17 -4.03
C ALA A 58 -0.52 3.71 -4.45
N PHE A 59 -0.08 3.44 -5.69
CA PHE A 59 0.26 2.09 -6.13
C PHE A 59 1.69 1.69 -5.79
N TRP A 60 2.64 2.62 -5.92
CA TRP A 60 4.07 2.34 -5.68
C TRP A 60 4.39 2.07 -4.21
N ILE A 61 3.83 2.83 -3.28
CA ILE A 61 4.18 2.71 -1.85
C ILE A 61 3.77 1.34 -1.29
N PRO A 62 2.54 0.83 -1.49
CA PRO A 62 2.21 -0.54 -1.11
C PRO A 62 3.08 -1.58 -1.82
N GLN A 63 3.38 -1.39 -3.11
CA GLN A 63 4.18 -2.34 -3.88
C GLN A 63 5.65 -2.42 -3.45
N THR A 64 6.24 -1.33 -2.96
CA THR A 64 7.68 -1.24 -2.64
C THR A 64 7.98 -1.38 -1.16
N ILE A 65 7.13 -0.86 -0.27
CA ILE A 65 7.36 -0.91 1.18
C ILE A 65 6.78 -2.19 1.80
N LEU A 66 5.63 -2.66 1.31
CA LEU A 66 5.04 -3.93 1.76
C LEU A 66 5.35 -5.09 0.84
N GLY A 67 6.31 -4.90 -0.06
CA GLY A 67 6.60 -5.78 -1.18
C GLY A 67 6.36 -7.24 -0.83
N ARG A 68 5.35 -7.81 -1.50
CA ARG A 68 5.13 -9.25 -1.62
C ARG A 68 4.93 -9.90 -0.25
N SER A 69 3.68 -9.94 0.22
CA SER A 69 3.26 -11.05 1.09
C SER A 69 3.70 -12.33 0.40
N ASP A 70 4.78 -12.92 0.88
CA ASP A 70 5.39 -14.08 0.26
C ASP A 70 4.38 -15.23 0.30
N SER A 71 3.63 -15.42 -0.78
CA SER A 71 2.74 -16.56 -0.94
C SER A 71 3.50 -17.78 -1.50
N ALA A 72 4.83 -17.82 -1.44
CA ALA A 72 5.63 -18.87 -2.08
C ALA A 72 6.96 -19.15 -1.35
N GLY A 73 6.91 -19.27 -0.02
CA GLY A 73 7.89 -20.04 0.76
C GLY A 73 7.53 -21.53 0.73
N GLU A 74 7.28 -22.06 -0.46
CA GLU A 74 7.28 -23.49 -0.76
C GLU A 74 8.62 -23.83 -1.44
N SER A 75 9.62 -24.18 -0.63
CA SER A 75 10.82 -24.92 -1.07
C SER A 75 11.43 -25.66 0.11
#